data_AF-A0A9Q3ZBZ5-F1
#
_entry.id   AF-A0A9Q3ZBZ5-F1
#
_cell.length_a   1.000
_cell.length_b   1.000
_cell.length_c   1.000
_cell.angle_alpha   90.00
_cell.angle_beta   90.00
_cell.angle_gamma   90.00
#
_symmetry.space_group_name_H-M   'P 1'
#
loop_
_entity.id
_entity.type
_entity.pdbx_description
1 polymer ?
#
loop_
_entity_poly.entity_id
_entity_poly.type
_entity_poly.pdbx_seq_one_letter_code
_entity_poly.pdbx_strand_id
1 'polypeptide(L)' 'MNNYKCTYCGTLGLVDGFIEDEGQGARGYARWIEGALERGPLGGAKRLGRPRRQIEAYRCPKCGHLELFATAGM' A
#
# COMPACT_ATOMS: atom_id res chain seq x y z
N MET A 1 -8.61 16.87 -5.85
CA MET A 1 -7.15 17.11 -5.68
C MET A 1 -6.85 16.93 -4.21
N ASN A 2 -6.19 15.82 -3.85
CA ASN A 2 -5.84 15.58 -2.46
C ASN A 2 -4.74 16.56 -2.05
N ASN A 3 -4.90 17.21 -0.90
CA ASN A 3 -3.96 18.23 -0.43
C ASN A 3 -2.73 17.62 0.27
N TYR A 4 -2.41 16.36 -0.06
CA TYR A 4 -1.26 15.66 0.49
C TYR A 4 0.04 16.29 -0.01
N LYS A 5 1.03 16.28 0.88
CA LYS A 5 2.38 16.79 0.65
C LYS A 5 3.32 15.60 0.49
N CYS A 6 4.10 15.60 -0.59
CA CYS A 6 5.21 14.67 -0.77
C CYS A 6 6.19 14.84 0.39
N THR A 7 6.38 13.80 1.19
CA THR A 7 7.29 13.75 2.33
C THR A 7 8.75 13.86 1.90
N TYR A 8 9.07 13.44 0.68
CA TYR A 8 10.42 13.52 0.13
C TYR A 8 10.79 14.93 -0.38
N CYS A 9 9.97 15.55 -1.23
CA CYS A 9 10.34 16.81 -1.91
C CYS A 9 9.44 18.01 -1.60
N GLY A 10 8.41 17.83 -0.76
CA GLY A 10 7.52 18.89 -0.29
C GLY A 10 6.44 19.38 -1.26
N THR A 11 6.34 18.78 -2.45
CA THR A 11 5.31 19.16 -3.46
C THR A 11 3.90 18.82 -2.96
N LEU A 12 2.95 19.74 -3.14
CA LEU A 12 1.52 19.54 -2.87
C LEU A 12 0.80 18.98 -4.10
N GLY A 13 -0.34 18.32 -3.87
CA GLY A 13 -1.20 17.81 -4.95
C GLY A 13 -0.68 16.50 -5.52
N LEU A 14 -0.65 15.47 -4.68
CA LEU A 14 -0.28 14.13 -5.12
C LEU A 14 -1.38 13.51 -5.98
N VAL A 15 -0.97 12.65 -6.91
CA VAL A 15 -1.86 11.97 -7.87
C VAL A 15 -2.27 10.61 -7.29
N ASP A 16 -3.58 10.35 -7.26
CA ASP A 16 -4.14 9.06 -6.85
C ASP A 16 -3.64 7.90 -7.72
N GLY A 17 -3.43 6.75 -7.09
CA GLY A 17 -3.11 5.49 -7.73
C GLY A 17 -3.31 4.31 -6.78
N PHE A 18 -3.07 3.10 -7.28
CA PHE A 18 -3.11 1.90 -6.45
C PHE A 18 -1.98 0.95 -6.87
N ILE A 19 -1.56 0.09 -5.94
CA ILE A 19 -0.62 -0.99 -6.23
C ILE A 19 -1.45 -2.21 -6.60
N GLU A 20 -1.27 -2.68 -7.82
CA GLU A 20 -1.89 -3.91 -8.31
C GLU A 20 -1.19 -5.14 -7.71
N ASP A 21 -1.99 -6.15 -7.35
CA ASP A 21 -1.52 -7.48 -6.97
C ASP A 21 -2.09 -8.47 -7.98
N GLU A 22 -1.21 -9.02 -8.82
CA GLU A 22 -1.56 -9.97 -9.90
C GLU A 22 -1.38 -11.44 -9.47
N GLY A 23 -1.17 -11.71 -8.17
CA GLY A 23 -1.04 -13.07 -7.66
C GLY A 23 -2.29 -13.92 -7.93
N GLN A 24 -2.12 -15.23 -8.06
CA GLN A 24 -3.25 -16.15 -8.19
C GLN A 24 -4.22 -16.01 -7.01
N GLY A 25 -5.48 -15.66 -7.29
CA GLY A 25 -6.50 -15.40 -6.26
C GLY A 25 -6.40 -14.02 -5.58
N ALA A 26 -5.62 -13.10 -6.15
CA ALA A 26 -5.56 -11.72 -5.69
C ALA A 26 -6.86 -10.97 -5.99
N ARG A 27 -7.06 -9.85 -5.29
CA ARG A 27 -8.24 -8.98 -5.46
C ARG A 27 -8.01 -7.83 -6.46
N GLY A 28 -6.88 -7.81 -7.16
CA GLY A 28 -6.46 -6.71 -8.02
C GLY A 28 -5.84 -5.51 -7.28
N TYR A 29 -5.62 -5.63 -5.96
CA TYR A 29 -4.96 -4.59 -5.16
C TYR A 29 -4.15 -5.18 -3.99
N ALA A 30 -3.05 -4.52 -3.67
CA ALA A 30 -2.18 -4.88 -2.55
C ALA A 30 -2.76 -4.48 -1.18
N ARG A 31 -2.36 -5.19 -0.14
CA ARG A 31 -2.74 -4.93 1.26
C ARG A 31 -1.53 -4.90 2.16
N TRP A 32 -1.53 -4.00 3.13
CA TRP A 32 -0.59 -3.97 4.22
C TRP A 32 -1.03 -4.95 5.31
N ILE A 33 -0.08 -5.69 5.88
CA ILE A 33 -0.31 -6.66 6.94
C ILE A 33 0.61 -6.30 8.11
N GLU A 34 0.06 -6.21 9.31
CA GLU A 34 0.81 -5.83 10.50
C GLU A 34 1.84 -6.90 10.89
N GLY A 35 2.98 -6.44 11.39
CA GLY A 35 4.09 -7.26 11.88
C GLY A 35 5.07 -7.71 10.80
N ALA A 36 6.20 -8.29 11.25
CA ALA A 36 7.25 -8.78 10.36
C ALA A 36 6.76 -9.93 9.47
N LEU A 37 7.33 -10.05 8.26
CA LEU A 37 7.04 -11.15 7.35
C LEU A 37 7.52 -12.47 7.97
N GLU A 38 6.57 -13.31 8.36
CA GLU A 38 6.81 -14.70 8.79
C GLU A 38 6.33 -15.65 7.71
N ARG A 39 7.08 -16.72 7.44
CA ARG A 39 6.66 -17.78 6.51
C ARG A 39 6.27 -19.02 7.29
N GLY A 40 5.16 -19.65 6.89
CA GLY A 40 4.73 -20.93 7.45
C GLY A 40 5.46 -22.13 6.83
N PRO A 41 5.18 -23.36 7.30
CA PRO A 41 5.81 -24.59 6.80
C PRO A 41 5.62 -24.82 5.29
N LEU A 42 4.56 -24.27 4.70
CA LEU A 42 4.28 -24.33 3.26
C LEU A 42 4.84 -23.13 2.47
N GLY A 43 5.76 -22.36 3.05
CA GLY A 43 6.43 -21.21 2.41
C GLY A 43 5.61 -19.93 2.27
N GLY A 44 4.28 -20.00 2.45
CA GLY A 44 3.39 -18.83 2.40
C GLY A 44 3.55 -17.88 3.60
N ALA A 45 3.28 -16.59 3.38
CA ALA A 45 3.25 -15.59 4.45
C ALA A 45 2.17 -15.93 5.50
N LYS A 46 2.52 -15.81 6.78
CA LYS A 46 1.59 -15.97 7.89
C LYS A 46 0.68 -14.76 7.96
N ARG A 47 -0.60 -14.98 7.66
CA ARG A 47 -1.61 -13.92 7.53
C ARG A 47 -2.78 -14.07 8.52
N LEU A 48 -2.90 -15.22 9.17
CA LEU A 48 -4.01 -15.51 10.08
C LEU A 48 -3.87 -14.69 11.37
N GLY A 49 -4.97 -14.05 11.79
CA GLY A 49 -5.02 -13.23 13.00
C GLY A 49 -4.36 -11.86 12.90
N ARG A 50 -3.79 -11.49 11.74
CA ARG A 50 -3.15 -10.18 11.54
C ARG A 50 -4.09 -9.18 10.89
N PRO A 51 -4.18 -7.93 11.37
CA PRO A 51 -4.91 -6.88 10.68
C PRO A 51 -4.42 -6.69 9.25
N ARG A 52 -5.38 -6.52 8.33
CA ARG A 52 -5.13 -6.32 6.90
C ARG A 52 -5.76 -5.01 6.51
N ARG A 53 -4.97 -4.11 5.95
CA ARG A 53 -5.41 -2.78 5.52
C ARG A 53 -5.19 -2.64 4.02
N GLN A 54 -6.10 -1.95 3.33
CA GLN A 54 -5.86 -1.60 1.94
C GLN A 54 -4.71 -0.60 1.90
N ILE A 55 -3.87 -0.69 0.87
CA ILE A 55 -2.85 0.32 0.61
C ILE A 55 -3.45 1.34 -0.34
N GLU A 56 -3.59 2.57 0.14
CA GLU A 56 -3.82 3.75 -0.70
C GLU A 56 -2.47 4.33 -1.10
N ALA A 57 -2.31 4.65 -2.39
CA ALA A 57 -1.05 5.12 -2.93
C ALA A 57 -1.23 6.47 -3.63
N TYR A 58 -0.27 7.38 -3.41
CA TYR A 58 -0.24 8.67 -4.08
C TYR A 58 1.14 8.96 -4.65
N ARG A 59 1.20 9.23 -5.95
CA ARG A 59 2.44 9.56 -6.66
C ARG A 59 2.65 11.06 -6.70
N CYS A 60 3.85 11.50 -6.34
CA CYS A 60 4.28 12.88 -6.58
C CYS A 60 4.50 13.13 -8.08
N PRO A 61 3.80 14.07 -8.73
CA PRO A 61 3.99 14.34 -10.15
C PRO A 61 5.37 14.96 -10.47
N LYS A 62 6.01 15.59 -9.48
CA LYS A 62 7.32 16.25 -9.64
C LYS A 62 8.51 15.30 -9.55
N CYS A 63 8.54 14.43 -8.55
CA CYS A 63 9.71 13.58 -8.26
C CYS A 63 9.44 12.08 -8.36
N GLY A 64 8.19 11.66 -8.55
CA GLY A 64 7.81 10.25 -8.66
C GLY A 64 7.75 9.49 -7.34
N HIS A 65 8.07 10.11 -6.20
CA HIS A 65 7.95 9.47 -4.88
C HIS A 65 6.50 9.00 -4.63
N LEU A 66 6.37 7.82 -4.02
CA LEU A 66 5.09 7.21 -3.66
C LEU A 66 4.87 7.31 -2.16
N GLU A 67 3.77 7.94 -1.77
CA GLU A 67 3.24 7.86 -0.41
C GLU A 67 2.29 6.67 -0.31
N LEU A 68 2.48 5.81 0.70
CA LEU A 68 1.66 4.62 0.91
C LEU A 68 1.00 4.66 2.29
N PHE A 69 -0.33 4.51 2.32
CA PHE A 69 -1.12 4.59 3.55
C PHE A 69 -1.89 3.29 3.77
N ALA A 70 -1.77 2.73 4.98
CA ALA A 70 -2.51 1.54 5.40
C ALA A 70 -3.84 1.95 6.05
N THR A 71 -4.84 2.28 5.23
CA THR A 71 -6.13 2.79 5.72
C THR A 71 -7.07 1.64 6.14
N ALA A 72 -7.95 1.94 7.09
CA ALA A 72 -9.13 1.10 7.30
C ALA A 72 -9.99 1.28 6.05
N GLY A 73 -9.79 0.43 5.04
CA GLY A 73 -10.49 0.54 3.76
C GLY A 73 -11.96 0.85 3.97
N MET A 74 -12.45 1.87 3.27
CA MET A 74 -13.85 2.31 3.33
C MET A 74 -14.77 1.19 2.88
#